data_AF-A0AAF5Q5M9-F1
#
_entry.id   AF-A0AAF5Q5M9-F1
#
_cell.length_a   1.000
_cell.length_b   1.000
_cell.length_c   1.000
_cell.angle_alpha   90.00
_cell.angle_beta   90.00
_cell.angle_gamma   90.00
#
_symmetry.space_group_name_H-M   'P 1'
#
loop_
_entity.id
_entity.type
_entity.pdbx_description
1 polymer ?
#
loop_
_entity_poly.entity_id
_entity_poly.type
_entity_poly.pdbx_seq_one_letter_code
_entity_poly.pdbx_strand_id
1 'polypeptide(L)'
;MALLDLDNIVPRLEGNSMISIPHYKIKDGKYAVYVIKVAIDSTVWTIERRYSDFVAFDLQRFDDRKKSFLPPKKLIGNLDVEFLDERRIELEKYIRTVVELDLWLQRRRKQYALPSLIAHFLDFQEYDIGRKKCANCHMCT
;
A
#
# COMPACT_ATOMS: atom_id res chain seq x y z
N MET A 1 13.10 13.33 -8.77
CA MET A 1 12.54 11.97 -8.75
C MET A 1 13.39 11.16 -7.79
N ALA A 2 12.83 10.80 -6.63
CA ALA A 2 13.54 9.95 -5.69
C ALA A 2 13.64 8.55 -6.31
N LEU A 3 14.84 8.20 -6.76
CA LEU A 3 15.21 6.86 -7.15
C LEU A 3 15.30 6.08 -5.83
N LEU A 4 14.16 5.56 -5.37
CA LEU A 4 14.15 4.46 -4.42
C LEU A 4 15.09 3.41 -5.02
N ASP A 5 16.11 3.00 -4.27
CA ASP A 5 17.10 2.02 -4.72
C ASP A 5 16.46 0.63 -4.72
N LEU A 6 15.52 0.48 -5.64
CA LEU A 6 14.62 -0.65 -5.76
C LEU A 6 15.35 -1.87 -6.34
N ASP A 7 16.55 -1.69 -6.92
CA ASP A 7 17.48 -2.77 -7.23
C ASP A 7 17.87 -3.56 -5.97
N ASN A 8 18.01 -2.87 -4.82
CA ASN A 8 18.30 -3.49 -3.53
C ASN A 8 17.05 -4.00 -2.79
N ILE A 9 15.90 -3.35 -3.00
CA ILE A 9 14.66 -3.64 -2.27
C ILE A 9 13.87 -4.76 -2.95
N VAL A 10 13.66 -4.72 -4.26
CA VAL A 10 12.80 -5.66 -5.02
C VAL A 10 13.17 -7.14 -4.88
N PRO A 11 14.47 -7.53 -4.77
CA PRO A 11 14.85 -8.91 -4.48
C PRO A 11 14.42 -9.38 -3.08
N ARG A 12 14.24 -8.44 -2.13
CA ARG A 12 13.83 -8.70 -0.74
C ARG A 12 12.32 -8.56 -0.52
N LEU A 13 11.59 -8.05 -1.51
CA LEU A 13 10.14 -7.94 -1.49
C LEU A 13 9.48 -9.30 -1.76
N GLU A 14 9.36 -10.09 -0.71
CA GLU A 14 8.44 -11.22 -0.61
C GLU A 14 7.06 -10.63 -0.22
N GLY A 15 6.19 -10.43 -1.22
CA GLY A 15 4.97 -9.59 -1.13
C GLY A 15 3.97 -9.96 -0.03
N ASN A 16 3.99 -11.20 0.47
CA ASN A 16 3.10 -11.66 1.53
C ASN A 16 3.47 -11.18 2.94
N SER A 17 4.75 -10.87 3.21
CA SER A 17 5.19 -10.48 4.56
C SER A 17 5.34 -8.96 4.73
N MET A 18 5.48 -8.21 3.62
CA MET A 18 5.74 -6.77 3.68
C MET A 18 4.52 -5.95 4.12
N ILE A 19 3.33 -6.30 3.62
CA ILE A 19 2.12 -5.49 3.80
C ILE A 19 1.17 -6.21 4.73
N SER A 20 0.57 -5.50 5.69
CA SER A 20 -0.53 -6.02 6.51
C SER A 20 -1.53 -4.90 6.79
N ILE A 21 -2.75 -5.26 7.14
CA ILE A 21 -3.79 -4.35 7.63
C ILE A 21 -4.20 -4.85 9.01
N PRO A 22 -3.40 -4.58 10.07
CA PRO A 22 -3.61 -5.15 11.39
C PRO A 22 -4.94 -4.76 12.04
N HIS A 23 -5.48 -3.57 11.75
CA HIS A 23 -6.73 -3.10 12.33
C HIS A 23 -7.37 -2.00 11.47
N TYR A 24 -8.62 -1.67 11.80
CA TYR A 24 -9.33 -0.49 11.30
C TYR A 24 -9.64 0.47 12.45
N LYS A 25 -9.97 1.71 12.12
CA LYS A 25 -10.44 2.73 13.08
C LYS A 25 -11.74 3.34 12.55
N ILE A 26 -12.67 3.64 13.44
CA ILE A 26 -13.84 4.46 13.10
C ILE A 26 -13.48 5.93 13.35
N LYS A 27 -13.60 6.76 12.32
CA LYS A 27 -13.38 8.21 12.41
C LYS A 27 -14.73 8.91 12.56
N ASP A 28 -14.85 9.70 13.62
CA ASP A 28 -16.02 10.53 13.96
C ASP A 28 -17.36 9.78 14.01
N GLY A 29 -17.35 8.46 14.21
CA GLY A 29 -18.55 7.61 14.11
C GLY A 29 -19.16 7.51 12.70
N LYS A 30 -18.47 8.01 11.66
CA LYS A 30 -19.04 8.19 10.31
C LYS A 30 -18.48 7.21 9.29
N TYR A 31 -17.18 6.91 9.33
CA TYR A 31 -16.53 6.05 8.36
C TYR A 31 -15.37 5.27 8.96
N ALA A 32 -15.11 4.09 8.39
CA ALA A 32 -13.95 3.29 8.74
C ALA A 32 -12.73 3.67 7.88
N VAL A 33 -11.56 3.73 8.51
CA VAL A 33 -10.25 3.76 7.86
C VAL A 33 -9.49 2.48 8.20
N TYR A 34 -8.80 1.92 7.21
CA TYR A 34 -7.97 0.73 7.35
C TYR A 34 -6.52 1.16 7.51
N VAL A 35 -5.86 0.65 8.56
CA VAL A 35 -4.47 0.98 8.85
C VAL A 35 -3.59 -0.04 8.15
N ILE A 36 -2.96 0.36 7.05
CA ILE A 36 -2.04 -0.45 6.28
C ILE A 36 -0.64 -0.27 6.88
N LYS A 37 -0.01 -1.34 7.32
CA LYS A 37 1.40 -1.36 7.75
C LYS A 37 2.25 -1.92 6.62
N VAL A 38 3.30 -1.18 6.26
CA VAL A 38 4.33 -1.61 5.31
C VAL A 38 5.63 -1.79 6.08
N ALA A 39 6.29 -2.93 5.90
CA ALA A 39 7.54 -3.29 6.57
C ALA A 39 8.55 -3.81 5.54
N ILE A 40 9.63 -3.05 5.35
CA ILE A 40 10.72 -3.37 4.40
C ILE A 40 12.04 -3.25 5.14
N ASP A 41 12.73 -4.38 5.27
CA ASP A 41 13.94 -4.51 6.08
C ASP A 41 13.73 -3.93 7.50
N SER A 42 14.38 -2.81 7.82
CA SER A 42 14.26 -2.11 9.11
C SER A 42 13.28 -0.93 9.09
N THR A 43 12.72 -0.60 7.93
CA THR A 43 11.81 0.53 7.77
C THR A 43 10.37 0.06 7.85
N VAL A 44 9.61 0.66 8.77
CA VAL A 44 8.20 0.34 8.99
C VAL A 44 7.41 1.63 9.07
N TRP A 45 6.31 1.71 8.33
CA TRP A 45 5.38 2.84 8.40
C TRP A 45 3.94 2.36 8.28
N THR A 46 3.00 3.26 8.60
CA THR A 46 1.56 2.99 8.51
C THR A 46 0.85 4.06 7.72
N ILE A 47 -0.10 3.65 6.88
CA ILE A 47 -0.95 4.51 6.06
C ILE A 47 -2.40 4.26 6.45
N GLU A 48 -3.23 5.31 6.53
CA GLU A 48 -4.67 5.18 6.70
C GLU A 48 -5.36 5.35 5.33
N ARG A 49 -6.09 4.33 4.87
CA ARG A 49 -6.90 4.39 3.64
C ARG A 49 -8.34 3.99 3.93
N ARG A 50 -9.30 4.69 3.34
CA ARG A 50 -10.71 4.28 3.32
C ARG A 50 -10.95 3.27 2.21
N TYR A 51 -12.01 2.49 2.33
CA TYR A 51 -12.45 1.60 1.24
C TYR A 51 -12.63 2.34 -0.11
N SER A 52 -13.14 3.59 -0.09
CA SER A 52 -13.27 4.40 -1.31
C SER A 52 -11.93 4.67 -2.00
N ASP A 53 -10.84 4.75 -1.24
CA ASP A 53 -9.52 5.05 -1.76
C ASP A 53 -8.97 3.81 -2.48
N PHE A 54 -9.25 2.60 -1.95
CA PHE A 54 -9.01 1.34 -2.67
C PHE A 54 -9.82 1.26 -3.96
N VAL A 55 -11.08 1.69 -3.96
CA VAL A 55 -11.91 1.71 -5.18
C VAL A 55 -11.31 2.63 -6.23
N ALA A 56 -10.90 3.85 -5.86
CA ALA A 56 -10.26 4.77 -6.78
C ALA A 56 -8.94 4.20 -7.34
N PHE A 57 -8.14 3.58 -6.48
CA PHE A 57 -6.91 2.90 -6.87
C PHE A 57 -7.16 1.73 -7.84
N ASP A 58 -8.14 0.86 -7.57
CA ASP A 58 -8.46 -0.31 -8.43
C ASP A 58 -8.93 0.13 -9.82
N LEU A 59 -9.79 1.15 -9.87
CA LEU A 59 -10.28 1.72 -11.13
C LEU A 59 -9.15 2.31 -11.97
N GLN A 60 -8.18 2.97 -11.34
CA GLN A 60 -7.04 3.54 -12.05
C GLN A 60 -6.01 2.47 -12.46
N ARG A 61 -5.77 1.46 -11.62
CA ARG A 61 -4.79 0.42 -11.90
C ARG A 61 -5.27 -0.52 -12.99
N PHE A 62 -6.58 -0.68 -13.14
CA PHE A 62 -7.17 -1.71 -13.98
C PHE A 62 -8.43 -1.22 -14.70
N ASP A 63 -8.20 -0.22 -15.55
CA ASP A 63 -9.20 0.49 -16.35
C ASP A 63 -9.91 -0.39 -17.39
N ASP A 64 -9.27 -1.47 -17.84
CA ASP A 64 -9.77 -2.39 -18.86
C ASP A 64 -10.69 -3.49 -18.31
N ARG A 65 -10.89 -3.56 -16.98
CA ARG A 65 -11.56 -4.70 -16.34
C ARG A 65 -13.05 -4.46 -16.09
N LYS A 66 -13.86 -5.45 -16.42
CA LYS A 66 -15.32 -5.45 -16.18
C LYS A 66 -15.73 -5.70 -14.73
N LYS A 67 -14.86 -6.32 -13.92
CA LYS A 67 -15.16 -6.69 -12.53
C LYS A 67 -13.96 -6.39 -11.62
N SER A 68 -14.25 -5.78 -10.48
CA SER A 68 -13.25 -5.49 -9.44
C SER A 68 -12.93 -6.74 -8.60
N PHE A 69 -11.70 -6.83 -8.12
CA PHE A 69 -11.28 -7.82 -7.11
C PHE A 69 -11.48 -7.33 -5.67
N LEU A 70 -11.99 -6.10 -5.50
CA LEU A 70 -12.34 -5.58 -4.19
C LEU A 70 -13.59 -6.26 -3.65
N PRO A 71 -13.70 -6.38 -2.31
CA PRO A 71 -14.93 -6.82 -1.71
C PRO A 71 -16.07 -5.84 -2.03
N PRO A 72 -17.31 -6.32 -2.17
CA PRO A 72 -18.42 -5.48 -2.60
C PRO A 72 -18.72 -4.34 -1.61
N LYS A 73 -19.35 -3.29 -2.14
CA LYS A 73 -19.88 -2.21 -1.30
C LYS A 73 -21.08 -2.74 -0.51
N LYS A 74 -21.06 -2.57 0.82
CA LYS A 74 -22.22 -2.73 1.68
C LYS A 74 -22.86 -1.37 1.91
N LEU A 75 -24.13 -1.22 1.51
CA LEU A 75 -24.87 0.05 1.56
C LEU A 75 -25.62 0.26 2.88
N ILE A 76 -25.91 -0.81 3.62
CA ILE A 76 -26.61 -0.80 4.92
C ILE A 76 -25.75 -1.56 5.92
N GLY A 77 -25.51 -0.98 7.11
CA GLY A 77 -24.64 -1.60 8.12
C GLY A 77 -23.17 -1.64 7.68
N ASN A 78 -22.70 -0.57 7.03
CA ASN A 78 -21.32 -0.42 6.57
C ASN A 78 -20.30 -0.19 7.71
N LEU A 79 -20.78 0.01 8.94
CA LEU A 79 -19.98 0.12 10.17
C LEU A 79 -20.15 -1.08 11.11
N ASP A 80 -20.83 -2.12 10.65
CA ASP A 80 -20.97 -3.38 11.38
C ASP A 80 -19.58 -4.03 11.61
N VAL A 81 -19.34 -4.53 12.82
CA VAL A 81 -18.01 -4.97 13.27
C VAL A 81 -17.53 -6.17 12.47
N GLU A 82 -18.35 -7.21 12.35
CA GLU A 82 -18.02 -8.42 11.59
C GLU A 82 -17.69 -8.08 10.14
N PHE A 83 -18.52 -7.24 9.53
CA PHE A 83 -18.30 -6.77 8.17
C PHE A 83 -17.00 -5.99 7.98
N LEU A 84 -16.66 -5.11 8.93
CA LEU A 84 -15.43 -4.33 8.85
C LEU A 84 -14.19 -5.21 8.99
N ASP A 85 -14.26 -6.26 9.80
CA ASP A 85 -13.19 -7.24 9.95
C ASP A 85 -13.03 -8.13 8.71
N GLU A 86 -14.12 -8.64 8.15
CA GLU A 86 -14.09 -9.39 6.88
C GLU A 86 -13.48 -8.53 5.77
N ARG A 87 -13.98 -7.30 5.62
CA ARG A 87 -13.46 -6.37 4.62
C ARG A 87 -11.99 -6.03 4.86
N ARG A 88 -11.53 -5.89 6.11
CA ARG A 88 -10.12 -5.66 6.43
C ARG A 88 -9.24 -6.79 5.89
N ILE A 89 -9.65 -8.03 6.10
CA ILE A 89 -8.95 -9.23 5.63
C ILE A 89 -8.92 -9.28 4.10
N GLU A 90 -10.07 -9.01 3.46
CA GLU A 90 -10.18 -9.01 1.99
C GLU A 90 -9.36 -7.88 1.35
N LEU A 91 -9.32 -6.69 1.97
CA LEU A 91 -8.47 -5.58 1.51
C LEU A 91 -6.98 -5.89 1.67
N GLU A 92 -6.57 -6.56 2.76
CA GLU A 92 -5.19 -7.00 2.95
C GLU A 92 -4.78 -7.98 1.85
N LYS A 93 -5.62 -8.99 1.58
CA LYS A 93 -5.40 -9.95 0.51
C LYS A 93 -5.30 -9.25 -0.85
N TYR A 94 -6.25 -8.35 -1.14
CA TYR A 94 -6.27 -7.57 -2.38
C TYR A 94 -4.96 -6.82 -2.60
N ILE A 95 -4.52 -5.99 -1.63
CA ILE A 95 -3.36 -5.13 -1.84
C ILE A 95 -2.06 -5.92 -1.94
N ARG A 96 -1.92 -7.02 -1.19
CA ARG A 96 -0.79 -7.95 -1.33
C ARG A 96 -0.72 -8.52 -2.73
N THR A 97 -1.83 -9.06 -3.25
CA THR A 97 -1.89 -9.63 -4.60
C THR A 97 -1.58 -8.59 -5.69
N VAL A 98 -2.05 -7.34 -5.54
CA VAL A 98 -1.73 -6.27 -6.50
C VAL A 98 -0.23 -5.96 -6.49
N VAL A 99 0.38 -5.83 -5.30
CA VAL A 99 1.81 -5.57 -5.19
C VAL A 99 2.64 -6.72 -5.74
N GLU A 100 2.27 -7.97 -5.44
CA GLU A 100 2.91 -9.15 -6.02
C GLU A 100 2.83 -9.17 -7.54
N LEU A 101 1.67 -8.86 -8.11
CA LEU A 101 1.48 -8.77 -9.55
C LEU A 101 2.36 -7.67 -10.17
N ASP A 102 2.41 -6.49 -9.56
CA ASP A 102 3.25 -5.38 -10.03
C ASP A 102 4.73 -5.76 -9.98
N LEU A 103 5.21 -6.30 -8.86
CA LEU A 103 6.59 -6.76 -8.73
C LEU A 103 6.94 -7.85 -9.75
N TRP A 104 6.03 -8.79 -9.98
CA TRP A 104 6.21 -9.83 -10.98
C TRP A 104 6.31 -9.27 -12.41
N LEU A 105 5.41 -8.35 -12.79
CA LEU A 105 5.44 -7.68 -14.09
C LEU A 105 6.72 -6.89 -14.31
N GLN A 106 7.20 -6.20 -13.27
CA GLN A 106 8.42 -5.40 -13.30
C GLN A 106 9.66 -6.28 -13.49
N ARG A 107 9.77 -7.38 -12.72
CA ARG A 107 10.82 -8.40 -12.89
C ARG A 107 10.87 -8.93 -14.32
N ARG A 108 9.71 -9.24 -14.92
CA ARG A 108 9.64 -9.70 -16.33
C ARG A 108 10.12 -8.66 -17.33
N ARG A 109 9.96 -7.37 -17.02
CA ARG A 109 10.41 -6.24 -17.85
C ARG A 109 11.86 -5.84 -17.59
N LYS A 110 12.58 -6.53 -16.69
CA LYS A 110 13.90 -6.14 -16.18
C LYS A 110 13.90 -4.71 -15.63
N GLN A 111 12.77 -4.32 -15.06
CA GLN A 111 12.59 -3.07 -14.34
C GLN A 111 12.52 -3.41 -12.87
N TYR A 112 13.27 -2.67 -12.07
CA TYR A 112 13.29 -2.82 -10.63
C TYR A 112 12.69 -1.56 -10.04
N ALA A 113 11.46 -1.23 -10.45
CA ALA A 113 10.78 -0.06 -9.95
C ALA A 113 9.31 -0.39 -9.67
N LEU A 114 8.83 0.01 -8.49
CA LEU A 114 7.42 -0.09 -8.15
C LEU A 114 6.66 0.97 -8.97
N PRO A 115 5.56 0.63 -9.66
CA PRO A 115 4.80 1.61 -10.42
C PRO A 115 4.37 2.79 -9.56
N SER A 116 4.39 4.00 -10.14
CA SER A 116 4.09 5.24 -9.40
C SER A 116 2.73 5.20 -8.69
N LEU A 117 1.74 4.52 -9.28
CA LEU A 117 0.40 4.44 -8.73
C LEU A 117 0.36 3.71 -7.37
N ILE A 118 0.94 2.52 -7.29
CA ILE A 118 0.98 1.75 -6.04
C ILE A 118 1.99 2.33 -5.04
N ALA A 119 3.08 2.94 -5.53
CA ALA A 119 4.01 3.68 -4.70
C ALA A 119 3.34 4.86 -3.98
N HIS A 120 2.50 5.63 -4.70
CA HIS A 120 1.72 6.70 -4.11
C HIS A 120 0.62 6.17 -3.18
N PHE A 121 -0.08 5.09 -3.57
CA PHE A 121 -1.12 4.50 -2.71
C PHE A 121 -0.58 4.05 -1.34
N LEU A 122 0.66 3.58 -1.29
CA LEU A 122 1.35 3.10 -0.09
C LEU A 122 2.34 4.12 0.51
N ASP A 123 2.29 5.39 0.08
CA ASP A 123 3.12 6.51 0.54
C ASP A 123 4.64 6.22 0.52
N PHE A 124 5.12 5.43 -0.44
CA PHE A 124 6.57 5.17 -0.62
C PHE A 124 7.38 6.43 -0.93
N GLN A 125 6.75 7.51 -1.40
CA GLN A 125 7.43 8.76 -1.73
C GLN A 125 7.87 9.55 -0.48
N GLU A 126 7.27 9.29 0.68
CA GLU A 126 7.57 10.01 1.93
C GLU A 126 8.76 9.40 2.70
N TYR A 127 9.16 8.16 2.36
CA TYR A 127 10.19 7.42 3.05
C TYR A 127 11.37 7.12 2.12
N ASP A 128 12.50 7.77 2.41
CA ASP A 128 13.78 7.54 1.75
C ASP A 128 14.36 6.22 2.29
N ILE A 129 13.81 5.09 1.83
CA ILE A 129 14.25 3.74 2.23
C ILE A 129 15.66 3.54 1.67
N GLY A 130 16.68 3.92 2.46
CA GLY A 130 18.08 3.78 2.09
C GLY A 130 18.96 5.02 2.25
N ARG A 131 18.41 6.20 2.56
CA ARG A 131 19.25 7.35 2.97
C ARG A 131 19.10 7.58 4.47
N LYS A 132 20.19 7.35 5.20
CA LYS A 132 20.44 8.12 6.42
C LYS A 132 20.27 9.59 6.03
N LYS A 133 19.18 10.24 6.45
CA LYS A 133 19.15 11.69 6.48
C LYS A 133 20.21 12.08 7.50
N CYS A 134 21.39 12.49 7.04
CA CYS A 134 22.31 13.27 7.85
C CYS A 134 21.58 14.58 8.18
N ALA A 135 20.76 14.55 9.23
CA ALA A 135 20.25 15.74 9.87
C ALA A 135 21.37 16.29 10.76
N ASN A 136 22.25 17.07 10.13
CA ASN A 136 23.21 18.04 10.69
C ASN A 136 24.57 17.95 9.96
N CYS A 137 24.65 18.62 8.82
CA CYS A 137 25.86 19.35 8.45
C CYS A 137 25.42 20.73 7.95
N HIS A 138 25.06 21.58 8.90
CA HIS A 138 25.25 23.03 8.74
C HIS A 138 26.69 23.32 9.18
N MET A 139 27.41 24.07 8.33
CA MET A 139 28.79 24.59 8.52
C MET A 139 29.89 23.52 8.42
N CYS A 140 30.95 23.68 7.62
CA CYS A 140 31.73 24.88 7.37
C CYS A 140 32.05 25.10 5.88
N THR A 141 32.31 26.37 5.58
CA THR A 141 32.96 26.96 4.41
C THR A 141 34.09 26.15 3.80
#